data_AF-A0A183D7S8-F1
#
_entry.id   AF-A0A183D7S8-F1
#
_cell.length_a   1.000
_cell.length_b   1.000
_cell.length_c   1.000
_cell.angle_alpha   90.00
_cell.angle_beta   90.00
_cell.angle_gamma   90.00
#
_symmetry.space_group_name_H-M   'P 1'
#
loop_
_entity.id
_entity.type
_entity.pdbx_description
1 polymer ?
#
loop_
_entity_poly.entity_id
_entity_poly.type
_entity_poly.pdbx_seq_one_letter_code
_entity_poly.pdbx_strand_id
1 'polypeptide(L)'
;MAIESLADGGVLGGIDRATSLKLAAQTVMGAAKMVLESSEHPAALKDNVCSAGGSTIYGIKELEKNGENVAFMNPVEFAYSLPQPLL
;
A
#
# COMPACT_ATOMS: atom_id res chain seq x y z
N MET A 1 -11.09 -0.23 -0.78
CA MET A 1 -10.16 0.92 -0.63
C MET A 1 -8.74 0.58 -1.12
N ALA A 2 -7.73 0.18 -0.33
CA ALA A 2 -6.35 0.04 -0.87
C ALA A 2 -6.21 -0.94 -2.06
N ILE A 3 -6.67 -2.19 -1.91
CA ILE A 3 -6.64 -3.20 -3.00
C ILE A 3 -7.48 -2.74 -4.21
N GLU A 4 -8.61 -2.10 -3.95
CA GLU A 4 -9.52 -1.60 -4.98
C GLU A 4 -8.90 -0.44 -5.76
N SER A 5 -8.26 0.52 -5.09
CA SER A 5 -7.56 1.64 -5.73
C SER A 5 -6.37 1.17 -6.57
N LEU A 6 -5.63 0.15 -6.09
CA LEU A 6 -4.59 -0.50 -6.87
C LEU A 6 -5.18 -1.19 -8.12
N ALA A 7 -6.33 -1.86 -7.98
CA ALA A 7 -7.02 -2.48 -9.09
C ALA A 7 -7.54 -1.44 -10.11
N ASP A 8 -8.07 -0.31 -9.65
CA ASP A 8 -8.47 0.81 -10.50
C ASP A 8 -7.29 1.39 -11.27
N GLY A 9 -6.13 1.54 -10.64
CA GLY A 9 -4.89 1.91 -11.33
C GLY A 9 -4.49 0.92 -12.42
N GLY A 10 -4.66 -0.38 -12.17
CA GLY A 10 -4.45 -1.43 -13.17
C GLY A 10 -5.41 -1.34 -14.35
N VAL A 11 -6.69 -1.04 -14.09
CA VAL A 11 -7.70 -0.84 -15.14
C VAL A 11 -7.43 0.42 -15.94
N LEU A 12 -7.03 1.52 -15.29
CA LEU A 12 -6.58 2.73 -15.97
C LEU A 12 -5.37 2.45 -16.88
N GLY A 13 -4.49 1.54 -16.46
CA GLY A 13 -3.36 1.04 -17.25
C GLY A 13 -3.72 0.04 -18.36
N GLY A 14 -5.00 -0.32 -18.54
CA GLY A 14 -5.49 -1.17 -19.62
C GLY A 14 -5.64 -2.66 -19.27
N ILE A 15 -5.46 -3.06 -18.01
CA ILE A 15 -5.69 -4.45 -17.55
C ILE A 15 -7.18 -4.66 -17.28
N ASP A 16 -7.72 -5.86 -17.52
CA ASP A 16 -9.11 -6.15 -17.17
C ASP A 16 -9.35 -6.16 -15.65
N ARG A 17 -10.55 -5.74 -15.23
CA ARG A 17 -10.92 -5.58 -13.81
C ARG A 17 -10.65 -6.82 -12.97
N ALA A 18 -10.98 -8.00 -13.46
CA ALA A 18 -10.86 -9.23 -12.69
C ALA A 18 -9.37 -9.58 -12.44
N THR A 19 -8.54 -9.42 -13.47
CA THR A 19 -7.09 -9.58 -13.34
C THR A 19 -6.47 -8.51 -12.46
N SER A 20 -6.83 -7.23 -12.65
CA SER A 20 -6.30 -6.14 -11.81
C SER A 20 -6.59 -6.35 -10.33
N LEU A 21 -7.80 -6.81 -9.98
CA LEU A 21 -8.17 -7.09 -8.60
C LEU A 21 -7.34 -8.23 -8.00
N LYS A 22 -7.14 -9.32 -8.76
CA LYS A 22 -6.32 -10.46 -8.32
C LYS A 22 -4.87 -10.04 -8.09
N LEU A 23 -4.29 -9.29 -9.04
CA LEU A 23 -2.93 -8.78 -8.93
C LEU A 23 -2.79 -7.88 -7.71
N ALA A 24 -3.67 -6.88 -7.55
CA ALA A 24 -3.66 -5.97 -6.41
C ALA A 24 -3.74 -6.71 -5.07
N ALA A 25 -4.66 -7.67 -4.93
CA ALA A 25 -4.81 -8.45 -3.71
C ALA A 25 -3.55 -9.29 -3.41
N GLN A 26 -2.97 -9.95 -4.42
CA GLN A 26 -1.75 -10.74 -4.25
C GLN A 26 -0.54 -9.87 -3.93
N THR A 27 -0.41 -8.69 -4.55
CA THR A 27 0.64 -7.73 -4.23
C THR A 27 0.58 -7.30 -2.77
N VAL A 28 -0.61 -6.93 -2.27
CA VAL A 28 -0.78 -6.52 -0.87
C VAL A 28 -0.51 -7.68 0.09
N MET A 29 -1.01 -8.88 -0.22
CA MET A 29 -0.74 -10.08 0.58
C MET A 29 0.76 -10.41 0.63
N GLY A 30 1.45 -10.34 -0.52
CA GLY A 30 2.89 -10.58 -0.61
C GLY A 30 3.70 -9.55 0.17
N ALA A 31 3.34 -8.26 0.07
CA ALA A 31 3.99 -7.20 0.83
C ALA A 31 3.82 -7.39 2.35
N ALA A 32 2.59 -7.68 2.81
CA ALA A 32 2.33 -7.97 4.21
C ALA A 32 3.12 -9.19 4.70
N LYS A 33 3.15 -10.27 3.90
CA LYS A 33 3.92 -11.48 4.21
C LYS A 33 5.42 -11.18 4.33
N MET A 34 5.99 -10.39 3.42
CA MET A 34 7.40 -9.99 3.50
C MET A 34 7.71 -9.26 4.80
N VAL A 35 6.85 -8.35 5.25
CA VAL A 35 7.05 -7.62 6.51
C VAL A 35 6.95 -8.54 7.72
N LEU A 36 6.00 -9.47 7.72
CA LEU A 36 5.76 -10.37 8.86
C LEU A 36 6.82 -11.48 8.98
N GLU A 37 7.36 -11.93 7.86
CA GLU A 37 8.33 -13.05 7.83
C GLU A 37 9.79 -12.58 7.77
N SER A 38 10.04 -11.34 7.34
CA SER A 38 11.38 -10.75 7.38
C SER A 38 11.71 -10.21 8.78
N SER A 39 13.00 -10.25 9.13
CA SER A 39 13.53 -9.53 10.30
C SER A 39 13.99 -8.10 9.95
N GLU A 40 13.86 -7.69 8.68
CA GLU A 40 14.26 -6.37 8.22
C GLU A 40 13.24 -5.29 8.56
N HIS A 41 13.74 -4.07 8.77
CA HIS A 41 12.88 -2.91 8.93
C HIS A 41 12.10 -2.62 7.62
N PRO A 42 10.81 -2.21 7.65
CA PRO A 42 10.04 -1.94 6.44
C PRO A 42 10.68 -0.94 5.46
N ALA A 43 11.45 0.02 5.97
CA ALA A 43 12.22 0.95 5.12
C ALA A 43 13.28 0.23 4.28
N ALA A 44 13.95 -0.79 4.83
CA ALA A 44 14.92 -1.59 4.08
C ALA A 44 14.22 -2.46 3.02
N LEU A 45 13.07 -3.07 3.37
CA LEU A 45 12.26 -3.82 2.41
C LEU A 45 11.78 -2.94 1.25
N LYS A 46 11.40 -1.68 1.52
CA LYS A 46 11.08 -0.69 0.50
C LYS A 46 12.28 -0.42 -0.40
N ASP A 47 13.46 -0.20 0.17
CA ASP A 47 14.68 0.08 -0.58
C ASP A 47 15.10 -1.12 -1.46
N ASN A 48 14.90 -2.35 -0.98
CA ASN A 48 15.18 -3.58 -1.73
C ASN A 48 14.41 -3.70 -3.06
N VAL A 49 13.26 -3.03 -3.19
CA VAL A 49 12.43 -3.01 -4.42
C VAL A 49 12.51 -1.69 -5.19
N CYS A 50 13.32 -0.74 -4.72
CA CYS A 50 13.47 0.60 -5.31
C CYS A 50 14.82 0.75 -6.01
N SER A 51 14.90 0.27 -7.24
CA SER A 51 16.08 0.54 -8.07
C SER A 51 16.18 2.03 -8.42
N ALA A 52 17.41 2.54 -8.53
CA ALA A 52 17.68 3.93 -8.91
C ALA A 52 17.02 4.27 -10.26
N GLY A 53 16.13 5.27 -10.27
CA GLY A 53 15.39 5.68 -11.47
C GLY A 53 14.33 4.69 -11.96
N GLY A 54 13.99 3.66 -11.17
CA GLY A 54 12.97 2.67 -11.51
C GLY A 54 11.53 3.15 -11.31
N SER A 55 10.56 2.40 -11.81
CA SER A 55 9.13 2.73 -11.67
C SER A 55 8.66 2.78 -10.21
N THR A 56 9.16 1.89 -9.35
CA THR A 56 8.76 1.81 -7.93
C THR A 56 9.03 3.12 -7.18
N ILE A 57 10.22 3.71 -7.36
CA ILE A 57 10.58 4.93 -6.63
C ILE A 57 9.78 6.15 -7.12
N TYR A 58 9.39 6.19 -8.40
CA TYR A 58 8.46 7.21 -8.90
C TYR A 58 7.04 7.02 -8.33
N GLY A 59 6.59 5.77 -8.19
CA GLY A 59 5.31 5.45 -7.54
C GLY A 59 5.28 5.91 -6.08
N ILE A 60 6.33 5.59 -5.32
CA ILE A 60 6.47 6.03 -3.91
C ILE A 60 6.49 7.56 -3.82
N LYS A 61 7.23 8.24 -4.70
CA LYS A 61 7.24 9.70 -4.73
C LYS A 61 5.83 10.29 -4.92
N GLU A 62 5.00 9.69 -5.77
CA GLU A 62 3.63 10.17 -5.96
C GLU A 62 2.73 9.83 -4.75
N LEU A 63 2.92 8.70 -4.10
CA LEU A 63 2.23 8.37 -2.84
C LEU A 63 2.56 9.38 -1.73
N GLU A 64 3.85 9.68 -1.54
CA GLU A 64 4.31 10.66 -0.55
C GLU A 64 3.75 12.05 -0.82
N LYS A 65 3.77 12.49 -2.09
CA LYS A 65 3.22 13.78 -2.53
C LYS A 65 1.71 13.89 -2.26
N ASN A 66 0.97 12.78 -2.33
CA ASN A 66 -0.47 12.75 -2.06
C ASN A 66 -0.82 12.42 -0.59
N GLY A 67 0.17 12.39 0.31
CA GLY A 67 -0.07 12.27 1.74
C GLY A 67 -0.44 10.85 2.21
N GLU A 68 0.13 9.82 1.59
CA GLU A 68 -0.11 8.41 1.94
C GLU A 68 -0.05 8.14 3.46
N ASN A 69 1.02 8.57 4.13
CA ASN A 69 1.20 8.33 5.57
C ASN A 69 0.03 8.88 6.40
N VAL A 70 -0.44 10.07 6.05
CA VAL A 70 -1.57 10.72 6.72
C VAL A 70 -2.87 9.97 6.43
N ALA A 71 -3.05 9.48 5.20
CA ALA A 71 -4.22 8.70 4.81
C ALA A 71 -4.35 7.39 5.59
N PHE A 72 -3.24 6.78 6.03
CA PHE A 72 -3.24 5.59 6.87
C PHE A 72 -3.20 5.86 8.37
N MET A 73 -2.44 6.87 8.82
CA MET A 73 -2.30 7.18 10.25
C MET A 73 -3.56 7.80 10.84
N ASN A 74 -4.15 8.80 10.19
CA ASN A 74 -5.25 9.57 10.77
C ASN A 74 -6.47 8.70 11.12
N PRO A 75 -6.92 7.73 10.28
CA PRO A 75 -8.02 6.86 10.65
C PRO A 75 -7.73 6.00 11.88
N VAL A 76 -6.48 5.56 12.05
CA VAL A 76 -6.04 4.77 13.22
C VAL A 76 -6.03 5.65 14.47
N GLU A 77 -5.43 6.83 14.40
CA GLU A 77 -5.44 7.80 15.51
C GLU A 77 -6.86 8.18 15.92
N PHE A 78 -7.72 8.45 14.93
CA PHE A 78 -9.12 8.74 15.16
C PHE A 78 -9.81 7.58 15.90
N ALA A 79 -9.60 6.33 15.46
CA ALA A 79 -10.17 5.16 16.11
C ALA A 79 -9.75 5.03 17.60
N TYR A 80 -8.50 5.36 17.94
CA TYR A 80 -8.03 5.39 19.33
C TYR A 80 -8.56 6.57 20.15
N SER A 81 -8.89 7.69 19.50
CA SER A 81 -9.48 8.86 20.16
C SER A 81 -10.95 8.65 20.53
N LEU A 82 -11.60 7.64 19.95
CA LEU A 82 -12.95 7.26 20.33
C LEU A 82 -12.94 6.70 21.77
N PRO A 83 -13.87 7.13 22.64
CA PRO A 83 -14.08 6.41 23.89
C PRO A 83 -14.38 4.93 23.56
N GLN A 84 -13.77 4.00 24.32
CA GLN A 84 -13.82 2.56 24.07
C GLN A 84 -15.23 2.06 23.71
N PRO A 85 -15.36 0.99 22.89
CA PRO A 85 -16.58 0.75 22.14
C PRO A 85 -17.85 0.70 23.01
N LEU A 86 -18.87 1.41 22.55
CA LEU A 86 -20.26 0.97 22.57
C LEU A 86 -20.34 -0.36 21.76
N LEU A 87 -19.81 -1.43 22.35
CA LEU A 87 -20.14 -2.82 22.01
C LEU A 87 -20.86 -3.42 23.22
#